data_AF-A0A849WWK1-F1
#
_entry.id   AF-A0A849WWK1-F1
#
_cell.length_a   1.000
_cell.length_b   1.000
_cell.length_c   1.000
_cell.angle_alpha   90.00
_cell.angle_beta   90.00
_cell.angle_gamma   90.00
#
_symmetry.space_group_name_H-M   'P 1'
#
loop_
_entity.id
_entity.type
_entity.pdbx_description
1 polymer ?
#
loop_
_entity_poly.entity_id
_entity_poly.type
_entity_poly.pdbx_seq_one_letter_code
_entity_poly.pdbx_strand_id
1 'polypeptide(L)'
;RNKCENCHSVYALEIDHRIPRALGGTNDAPNLRLLCRSCNQRAAIQVFGLRKMGNNGARQELARCPLPDRITNHPLRLREPSLNNW
;
A
#
# COMPACT_ATOMS: atom_id res chain seq x y z
N ARG A 1 -15.36 -10.90 9.20
CA ARG A 1 -14.41 -10.00 9.89
C ARG A 1 -13.95 -8.94 8.88
N ASN A 2 -13.86 -7.68 9.30
CA ASN A 2 -13.37 -6.60 8.46
C ASN A 2 -11.87 -6.80 8.18
N LYS A 3 -11.45 -6.66 6.92
CA LYS A 3 -10.07 -6.87 6.46
C LYS A 3 -9.70 -5.83 5.42
N CYS A 4 -8.41 -5.49 5.35
CA CYS A 4 -7.84 -4.63 4.32
C CYS A 4 -8.17 -5.20 2.93
N GLU A 5 -8.74 -4.38 2.05
CA GLU A 5 -9.08 -4.77 0.68
C GLU A 5 -7.84 -5.07 -0.19
N ASN A 6 -6.65 -4.63 0.24
CA ASN A 6 -5.42 -4.79 -0.54
C ASN A 6 -4.53 -5.96 -0.07
N CYS A 7 -4.20 -6.06 1.22
CA CYS A 7 -3.33 -7.13 1.76
C CYS A 7 -4.03 -8.08 2.73
N HIS A 8 -5.37 -7.98 2.88
CA HIS A 8 -6.18 -8.81 3.78
C HIS A 8 -5.81 -8.76 5.28
N SER A 9 -4.88 -7.89 5.69
CA SER A 9 -4.59 -7.63 7.11
C SER A 9 -5.87 -7.27 7.88
N VAL A 10 -5.95 -7.72 9.12
CA VAL A 10 -7.03 -7.35 10.07
C VAL A 10 -6.55 -6.33 11.12
N TYR A 11 -5.31 -5.85 10.99
CA TYR A 11 -4.67 -4.92 11.93
C TYR A 11 -4.57 -3.51 11.33
N ALA A 12 -4.59 -2.50 12.21
CA ALA A 12 -4.44 -1.08 11.87
C ALA A 12 -5.31 -0.64 10.68
N LEU A 13 -6.59 -1.00 10.72
CA LEU A 13 -7.55 -0.70 9.65
C LEU A 13 -8.00 0.76 9.70
N GLU A 14 -8.07 1.39 8.54
CA GLU A 14 -8.42 2.79 8.30
C GLU A 14 -9.37 2.87 7.10
N ILE A 15 -10.29 3.83 7.14
CA ILE A 15 -11.13 4.17 5.98
C ILE A 15 -10.33 5.11 5.07
N ASP A 16 -10.15 4.70 3.83
CA ASP A 16 -9.44 5.45 2.79
C ASP A 16 -10.40 5.83 1.67
N HIS A 17 -10.14 6.99 1.04
CA HIS A 17 -10.86 7.41 -0.15
C HIS A 17 -10.18 6.85 -1.40
N ARG A 18 -10.93 6.13 -2.26
CA ARG A 18 -10.43 5.63 -3.56
C ARG A 18 -9.94 6.78 -4.43
N ILE A 19 -10.72 7.85 -4.51
CA ILE A 19 -10.34 9.15 -5.05
C ILE A 19 -10.15 10.09 -3.86
N PRO A 20 -8.93 10.57 -3.58
CA PRO A 20 -8.70 11.43 -2.42
C PRO A 20 -9.55 12.70 -2.44
N ARG A 21 -9.97 13.15 -1.26
CA ARG A 21 -10.68 14.43 -1.09
C ARG A 21 -9.95 15.63 -1.69
N ALA A 22 -8.62 15.65 -1.56
CA ALA A 22 -7.78 16.71 -2.12
C ALA A 22 -7.74 16.73 -3.66
N LEU A 23 -8.23 15.67 -4.31
CA LEU A 23 -8.38 15.56 -5.77
C LEU A 23 -9.86 15.58 -6.20
N GLY A 24 -10.77 16.02 -5.34
CA GLY A 24 -12.20 16.14 -5.65
C GLY A 24 -13.03 14.89 -5.40
N GLY A 25 -12.50 13.87 -4.71
CA GLY A 25 -13.29 12.70 -4.32
C GLY A 25 -14.43 13.03 -3.35
N THR A 26 -15.50 12.23 -3.36
CA THR A 26 -16.68 12.39 -2.50
C THR A 26 -16.55 11.61 -1.20
N ASN A 27 -17.46 11.83 -0.24
CA ASN A 27 -17.55 11.03 1.00
C ASN A 27 -18.53 9.85 0.89
N ASP A 28 -19.00 9.55 -0.31
CA ASP A 28 -20.02 8.53 -0.50
C ASP A 28 -19.43 7.14 -0.31
N ALA A 29 -20.24 6.21 0.23
CA ALA A 29 -19.87 4.81 0.41
C ALA A 29 -19.09 4.18 -0.76
N PRO A 30 -19.43 4.39 -2.05
CA PRO A 30 -18.64 3.83 -3.16
C PRO A 30 -17.21 4.38 -3.27
N ASN A 31 -16.94 5.60 -2.81
CA ASN A 31 -15.60 6.19 -2.79
C ASN A 31 -14.79 5.81 -1.55
N LEU A 32 -15.40 5.15 -0.56
CA LEU A 32 -14.72 4.68 0.63
C LEU A 32 -14.27 3.23 0.45
N ARG A 33 -13.11 2.89 1.03
CA ARG A 33 -12.58 1.53 1.11
C ARG A 33 -11.88 1.30 2.43
N LEU A 34 -11.76 0.04 2.84
CA LEU A 34 -11.06 -0.32 4.08
C LEU A 34 -9.65 -0.79 3.76
N LEU A 35 -8.63 -0.08 4.24
CA LEU A 35 -7.22 -0.43 4.09
C LEU A 35 -6.54 -0.56 5.45
N CYS A 36 -5.44 -1.31 5.54
CA CYS A 36 -4.54 -1.12 6.69
C CYS A 36 -3.69 0.14 6.49
N ARG A 37 -3.21 0.73 7.58
CA ARG A 37 -2.35 1.93 7.60
C ARG A 37 -1.20 1.86 6.57
N SER A 38 -0.51 0.71 6.47
CA SER A 38 0.59 0.52 5.50
C SER A 38 0.13 0.52 4.04
N CYS A 39 -1.07 0.00 3.74
CA CYS A 39 -1.65 0.09 2.39
C CYS A 39 -2.12 1.49 2.07
N ASN A 40 -2.79 2.15 3.02
CA ASN A 40 -3.26 3.53 2.90
C ASN A 40 -2.08 4.47 2.59
N GLN A 41 -1.02 4.38 3.38
CA GLN A 41 0.20 5.18 3.19
C GLN A 41 0.84 4.98 1.80
N ARG A 42 0.93 3.74 1.32
CA ARG A 42 1.43 3.45 -0.05
C ARG A 42 0.54 4.04 -1.12
N ALA A 43 -0.79 3.93 -0.97
CA ALA A 43 -1.74 4.53 -1.90
C ALA A 43 -1.59 6.06 -1.95
N ALA A 44 -1.47 6.71 -0.78
CA ALA A 44 -1.25 8.15 -0.69
C ALA A 44 0.09 8.57 -1.32
N ILE A 45 1.17 7.81 -1.13
CA ILE A 45 2.46 8.06 -1.80
C ILE A 45 2.35 7.92 -3.32
N GLN A 46 1.63 6.93 -3.82
CA GLN A 46 1.42 6.74 -5.26
C GLN A 46 0.67 7.92 -5.89
N VAL A 47 -0.30 8.49 -5.16
CA VAL A 47 -1.13 9.59 -5.68
C VAL A 47 -0.47 10.96 -5.50
N PHE A 48 0.14 11.22 -4.35
CA PHE A 48 0.64 12.56 -3.98
C PHE A 48 2.16 12.71 -4.06
N GLY A 49 2.88 11.59 -4.17
CA GLY A 49 4.34 11.55 -4.12
C GLY A 49 4.90 11.69 -2.70
N LEU A 50 6.14 11.22 -2.51
CA LEU A 50 6.83 11.25 -1.22
C LEU A 50 7.01 12.65 -0.65
N ARG A 51 7.19 13.66 -1.50
CA ARG A 51 7.40 15.06 -1.09
C ARG A 51 6.20 15.62 -0.33
N LYS A 52 4.98 15.25 -0.74
CA LYS A 52 3.74 15.69 -0.12
C LYS A 52 3.40 14.87 1.14
N MET A 53 3.88 13.63 1.20
CA MET A 53 3.69 12.70 2.32
C MET A 53 4.81 12.76 3.38
N GLY A 54 5.65 13.82 3.36
CA GLY A 54 6.96 13.91 4.03
C GLY A 54 7.05 13.37 5.47
N ASN A 55 8.24 12.82 5.79
CA ASN A 55 8.84 12.28 7.03
C ASN A 55 7.98 11.53 8.09
N ASN A 56 6.69 11.81 8.22
CA ASN A 56 5.72 11.10 9.06
C ASN A 56 4.94 10.04 8.27
N GLY A 57 4.82 10.21 6.95
CA GLY A 57 4.17 9.28 6.02
C GLY A 57 5.09 8.18 5.49
N ALA A 58 6.31 8.04 6.01
CA ALA A 58 7.26 7.01 5.58
C ALA A 58 7.96 6.30 6.76
N ARG A 59 7.78 6.78 8.00
CA ARG A 59 8.40 6.16 9.16
C ARG A 59 7.61 4.93 9.60
N GLN A 60 8.16 3.79 9.18
CA GLN A 60 8.35 2.59 10.00
C GLN A 60 7.14 1.65 10.20
N GLU A 61 6.38 1.34 9.14
CA GLU A 61 5.60 0.09 9.12
C GLU A 61 5.31 -0.45 7.70
N LEU A 62 6.20 -0.16 6.74
CA LEU A 62 6.12 -0.71 5.38
C LEU A 62 6.66 -2.16 5.30
N ALA A 63 7.28 -2.67 6.37
CA ALA A 63 7.92 -3.99 6.39
C ALA A 63 6.99 -5.16 6.73
N ARG A 64 5.74 -4.93 7.19
CA ARG A 64 4.85 -5.99 7.71
C ARG A 64 3.62 -6.31 6.88
N CYS A 65 3.20 -5.45 5.95
CA CYS A 65 2.08 -5.77 5.06
C CYS A 65 2.66 -6.08 3.66
N PRO A 66 2.39 -7.27 3.11
CA PRO A 66 2.91 -7.66 1.81
C PRO A 66 2.57 -6.59 0.76
N LEU A 67 3.52 -6.35 -0.14
CA LEU A 67 3.25 -5.60 -1.37
C LEU A 67 2.12 -6.33 -2.11
N PRO A 68 1.22 -5.61 -2.81
CA PRO A 68 0.12 -6.29 -3.49
C PRO A 68 0.72 -7.22 -4.53
N ASP A 69 0.17 -8.42 -4.68
CA ASP A 69 0.65 -9.47 -5.60
C ASP A 69 0.65 -9.09 -7.11
N ARG A 70 0.45 -7.81 -7.46
CA ARG A 70 0.49 -7.31 -8.83
C ARG A 70 1.89 -6.89 -9.29
N ILE A 71 2.87 -7.75 -9.07
CA ILE A 71 4.12 -7.75 -9.86
C ILE A 71 4.31 -9.16 -10.42
N THR A 72 3.49 -9.54 -11.39
CA THR A 72 3.80 -10.67 -12.28
C THR A 72 4.31 -10.21 -13.65
N ASN A 73 4.50 -8.91 -13.90
CA ASN A 73 5.04 -8.40 -15.16
C ASN A 73 6.05 -7.25 -14.96
N HIS A 74 7.10 -7.47 -14.16
CA HIS A 74 8.28 -6.59 -14.16
C HIS A 74 9.53 -7.43 -14.46
N PRO A 75 10.29 -7.18 -15.54
CA PRO A 75 11.39 -8.04 -16.00
C PRO A 75 12.68 -7.96 -15.15
N LEU A 76 12.61 -7.58 -13.88
CA LEU A 76 13.79 -7.37 -13.02
C LEU A 76 13.78 -8.21 -11.73
N ARG A 77 13.40 -9.48 -11.84
CA ARG A 77 13.87 -10.57 -10.95
C ARG A 77 14.15 -11.76 -11.89
N LEU A 78 15.34 -12.34 -11.95
CA LEU A 78 16.00 -13.08 -10.88
C LEU A 78 17.53 -12.92 -10.99
N ARG A 79 18.20 -12.47 -9.92
CA ARG A 79 19.57 -12.90 -9.64
C ARG A 79 19.44 -13.87 -8.48
N GLU A 80 19.37 -15.16 -8.81
CA GLU A 80 19.47 -16.25 -7.85
C GLU A 80 20.82 -16.11 -7.11
N PRO A 81 20.89 -16.29 -5.78
CA PRO A 81 22.17 -16.58 -5.15
C PRO A 81 22.60 -17.96 -5.63
N SER A 82 23.73 -18.06 -6.31
CA SER A 82 24.34 -19.35 -6.63
C SER A 82 24.59 -20.09 -5.32
N LEU A 83 23.85 -21.18 -5.10
CA LEU A 83 24.26 -22.18 -4.11
C LEU A 83 25.51 -22.84 -4.65
N ASN A 84 26.65 -22.32 -4.20
CA ASN A 84 27.95 -22.90 -4.43
C ASN A 84 28.00 -24.26 -3.74
N ASN A 85 27.96 -25.31 -4.55
CA ASN A 85 28.92 -26.40 -4.61
C ASN A 85 29.73 -26.67 -3.32
N TRP A 86 29.28 -27.66 -2.54
CA TRP A 86 30.10 -28.58 -1.74
C TRP A 86 29.39 -29.93 -1.70
#